data_AF-A0A7Y6F3I7-F1
#
_entry.id   AF-A0A7Y6F3I7-F1
#
_cell.length_a   1.000
_cell.length_b   1.000
_cell.length_c   1.000
_cell.angle_alpha   90.00
_cell.angle_beta   90.00
_cell.angle_gamma   90.00
#
_symmetry.space_group_name_H-M   'P 1'
#
loop_
_entity.id
_entity.type
_entity.pdbx_description
1 polymer ?
#
loop_
_entity_poly.entity_id
_entity_poly.type
_entity_poly.pdbx_seq_one_letter_code
_entity_poly.pdbx_strand_id
1 'polypeptide(L)' 'MPVEPERPSPCRTCQEFTLAEAVANGERDYSKATDCRVLLKRHRQSAECTGAPEQE' A
#
# COMPACT_ATOMS: atom_id res chain seq x y z
N MET A 1 -16.29 19.90 16.10
CA MET A 1 -16.21 18.91 15.00
C MET A 1 -15.34 17.77 15.54
N PRO A 2 -15.81 16.51 15.58
CA PRO A 2 -15.01 15.42 16.11
C PRO A 2 -13.91 15.07 15.11
N VAL A 3 -12.66 15.05 15.58
CA VAL A 3 -11.53 14.51 14.84
C VAL A 3 -11.73 13.00 14.72
N GLU A 4 -12.06 12.55 13.52
CA GLU A 4 -12.15 11.14 13.17
C GLU A 4 -10.78 10.50 13.48
N PRO A 5 -10.71 9.37 14.22
CA PRO A 5 -9.43 8.80 14.63
C PRO A 5 -8.59 8.60 13.39
N GLU A 6 -7.42 9.24 13.43
CA GLU A 6 -6.36 9.22 12.44
C GLU A 6 -6.02 7.74 12.24
N ARG A 7 -6.72 7.07 11.31
CA ARG A 7 -6.36 5.73 10.89
C ARG A 7 -4.90 5.88 10.50
N PRO A 8 -3.97 5.11 11.08
CA PRO A 8 -2.55 5.26 10.79
C PRO A 8 -2.41 5.31 9.29
N SER A 9 -2.00 6.48 8.77
CA SER A 9 -1.99 6.70 7.34
C SER A 9 -1.15 5.58 6.76
N PRO A 10 -1.72 4.75 5.87
CA PRO A 10 -0.95 3.67 5.28
C PRO A 10 0.30 4.31 4.67
N CYS A 11 1.44 3.69 4.97
CA CYS A 11 2.75 4.14 4.55
C CYS A 11 2.75 4.54 3.05
N ARG A 12 3.66 5.42 2.61
CA ARG A 12 3.69 5.83 1.18
C ARG A 12 3.70 4.63 0.24
N THR A 13 4.51 3.62 0.54
CA THR A 13 4.60 2.37 -0.21
C THR A 13 3.27 1.62 -0.27
N CYS A 14 2.50 1.62 0.82
CA CYS A 14 1.18 1.00 0.93
C CYS A 14 0.16 1.71 0.03
N GLN A 15 0.21 3.05 -0.02
CA GLN A 15 -0.59 3.86 -0.93
C GLN A 15 -0.20 3.60 -2.38
N GLU A 16 1.10 3.52 -2.68
CA GLU A 16 1.61 3.22 -4.03
C GLU A 16 1.15 1.85 -4.52
N PHE A 17 1.24 0.81 -3.70
CA PHE A 17 0.73 -0.52 -4.06
C PHE A 17 -0.78 -0.56 -4.23
N THR A 18 -1.54 0.21 -3.43
CA THR A 18 -3.00 0.31 -3.58
C THR A 18 -3.38 1.01 -4.89
N LEU A 19 -2.68 2.10 -5.24
CA LEU A 19 -2.85 2.80 -6.50
C LEU A 19 -2.47 1.93 -7.69
N ALA A 20 -1.33 1.23 -7.61
CA ALA A 20 -0.88 0.30 -8.64
C ALA A 20 -1.85 -0.86 -8.84
N GLU A 21 -2.44 -1.40 -7.76
CA GLU A 21 -3.50 -2.41 -7.85
C GLU A 21 -4.71 -1.85 -8.61
N ALA A 22 -5.16 -0.63 -8.30
CA ALA A 22 -6.31 -0.01 -8.95
C ALA A 22 -6.07 0.25 -10.44
N VAL A 23 -4.87 0.74 -10.80
CA VAL A 23 -4.45 0.93 -12.20
C VAL A 23 -4.42 -0.41 -12.93
N ALA A 24 -3.75 -1.41 -12.37
CA ALA A 24 -3.68 -2.75 -12.96
C ALA A 24 -5.07 -3.41 -13.11
N ASN A 25 -5.98 -3.17 -12.17
CA ASN A 25 -7.36 -3.63 -12.28
C ASN A 25 -8.09 -2.96 -13.46
N GLY A 26 -7.88 -1.65 -13.64
CA GLY A 26 -8.39 -0.88 -14.78
C GLY A 26 -7.85 -1.36 -16.12
N GLU A 27 -6.58 -1.74 -16.17
CA GLU A 27 -5.93 -2.31 -17.37
C GLU A 27 -6.28 -3.80 -17.59
N ARG A 28 -7.02 -4.43 -16.68
CA ARG A 28 -7.30 -5.89 -16.64
C ARG A 28 -6.03 -6.73 -16.51
N ASP A 29 -4.98 -6.14 -15.98
CA ASP A 29 -3.70 -6.77 -15.69
C ASP A 29 -3.77 -7.46 -14.31
N TYR A 30 -4.52 -8.56 -14.25
CA TYR A 30 -4.75 -9.33 -13.02
C TYR A 30 -3.46 -9.91 -12.41
N SER A 31 -2.43 -10.11 -13.23
CA SER A 31 -1.10 -10.52 -12.77
C SER A 31 -0.47 -9.43 -11.90
N LYS A 32 -0.40 -8.19 -12.42
CA LYS A 32 0.10 -7.02 -11.68
C LYS A 32 -0.75 -6.68 -10.46
N ALA A 33 -2.07 -6.81 -10.57
CA ALA A 33 -2.97 -6.59 -9.43
C ALA A 33 -2.72 -7.60 -8.30
N THR A 34 -2.47 -8.87 -8.64
CA THR A 34 -2.13 -9.92 -7.66
C THR A 34 -0.76 -9.67 -7.04
N ASP A 35 0.23 -9.28 -7.84
CA ASP A 35 1.57 -8.91 -7.37
C ASP A 35 1.51 -7.76 -6.36
N CYS A 36 0.77 -6.68 -6.66
CA CYS A 36 0.56 -5.55 -5.75
C CYS A 36 -0.07 -5.99 -4.41
N ARG A 37 -1.04 -6.93 -4.43
CA ARG A 37 -1.61 -7.50 -3.19
C ARG A 37 -0.60 -8.30 -2.38
N VAL A 38 0.26 -9.06 -3.04
CA VAL A 38 1.32 -9.85 -2.38
C VAL A 38 2.35 -8.91 -1.76
N LEU A 39 2.78 -7.88 -2.49
CA LEU A 39 3.70 -6.84 -2.01
C LEU A 39 3.12 -6.11 -0.81
N LEU A 40 1.84 -5.72 -0.86
CA LEU A 40 1.15 -5.05 0.27
C LEU A 40 1.05 -5.97 1.50
N LYS A 41 0.77 -7.27 1.31
CA LYS A 41 0.78 -8.25 2.41
C LYS A 41 2.18 -8.50 2.98
N ARG A 42 3.21 -8.54 2.15
CA ARG A 42 4.61 -8.69 2.59
C ARG A 42 5.05 -7.46 3.36
N HIS A 43 4.77 -6.28 2.84
CA HIS A 43 5.12 -5.01 3.47
C HIS A 43 4.46 -4.85 4.85
N ARG A 44 3.18 -5.25 4.99
CA ARG A 44 2.49 -5.27 6.29
C ARG A 44 3.06 -6.30 7.27
N GLN A 45 3.58 -7.42 6.79
CA GLN A 45 4.21 -8.46 7.63
C GLN A 45 5.66 -8.14 8.01
N SER A 46 6.38 -7.44 7.14
CA SER A 46 7.80 -7.10 7.32
C SER A 46 8.09 -6.05 8.40
N ALA A 47 7.07 -5.47 9.04
CA ALA A 47 7.20 -4.29 9.92
C ALA A 47 7.80 -3.03 9.27
N GLU A 48 8.21 -3.07 7.99
CA GLU A 48 8.56 -1.93 7.12
C GLU A 48 7.43 -0.89 7.02
N CYS A 49 6.20 -1.30 7.32
CA CYS A 49 5.02 -0.43 7.40
C CYS A 49 5.05 0.53 8.61
N THR A 50 6.03 0.42 9.50
CA THR A 50 6.23 1.30 10.66
C THR A 50 7.13 2.48 10.30
N GLY A 51 6.67 3.35 9.41
CA GLY A 51 7.11 4.75 9.33
C GLY A 51 8.62 5.06 9.38
N ALA A 52 9.48 4.32 8.68
CA ALA A 52 10.82 4.81 8.37
C ALA A 52 10.80 5.49 6.99
N PRO A 53 10.85 6.83 6.92
CA PRO A 53 11.04 7.55 5.66
C PRO A 53 12.54 7.55 5.32
N GLU A 54 13.15 6.40 5.04
CA GLU A 54 14.55 6.36 4.62
C GLU A 54 14.69 5.50 3.37
N GLN A 55 14.76 6.22 2.24
CA GLN A 55 15.44 5.78 1.02
C GLN A 55 16.61 6.77 0.86
N GLU A 56 17.85 6.30 1.04
CA GLU A 56 19.10 7.02 0.69
C GLU A 56 19.41 6.85 -0.79
#